data_AF-A0A0M5ITS0-F1
#
_entry.id   AF-A0A0M5ITS0-F1
#
_cell.length_a   1.000
_cell.length_b   1.000
_cell.length_c   1.000
_cell.angle_alpha   90.00
_cell.angle_beta   90.00
_cell.angle_gamma   90.00
#
_symmetry.space_group_name_H-M   'P 1'
#
loop_
_entity.id
_entity.type
_entity.pdbx_description
1 polymer ?
#
loop_
_entity_poly.entity_id
_entity_poly.type
_entity_poly.pdbx_seq_one_letter_code
_entity_poly.pdbx_strand_id
1 'polypeptide(L)'
;MATTSEADQLAAVLRQLKERSGLSYGVLAGKLHVSTSTLHRYCNGDAVPAEFSSVERLARLCGAQREELVDLHRRWILADEARRRGRAGAETAPAAAREAAPEAAPAGAPEAVPEAATAAAPAAVPETAGTAGAADPELPLASGESAEAAAPGTGSRRKRLLMALAAAAAVALAVPVAVVASDTGDSGAPEASAQGPAGAVAPTGAVSRSAPVTGSASPSTSASPSSSPDASTSPRGATPSAQASRQSKAPAGTGGVPLRVGVSSYNWASPCGQYYLFDGKPDAVPPPPAPQDRRHWAGVLGGIDAGRMHLQLTATGRTEDSVVINAVHVRTVARGAALAWNAYSMGEGCGSGVTPQTFDIDLDAAGPVAKPVAGTDGDLTVPAKDFPYKVASNDPQVLNFDVHTEGHDVSWYLEVAWSSGDRSGSIRVDDGGKPFRTSAAEGRPMYDYWPDKGEWVAR
;
A
#
# COMPACT_ATOMS: atom_id res chain seq x y z
N MET A 1 10.13 50.02 -3.06
CA MET A 1 9.61 48.79 -3.70
C MET A 1 8.99 47.96 -2.59
N ALA A 2 7.66 47.78 -2.56
CA ALA A 2 7.05 46.87 -1.60
C ALA A 2 7.32 45.43 -2.02
N THR A 3 7.77 44.59 -1.10
CA THR A 3 7.94 43.15 -1.35
C THR A 3 6.57 42.49 -1.33
N THR A 4 6.00 42.23 -2.51
CA THR A 4 4.75 41.47 -2.70
C THR A 4 4.85 40.13 -1.96
N SER A 5 3.94 39.86 -1.02
CA SER A 5 4.08 38.70 -0.13
C SER A 5 4.01 37.37 -0.89
N GLU A 6 4.56 36.31 -0.30
CA GLU A 6 4.49 34.96 -0.88
C GLU A 6 3.03 34.52 -1.11
N ALA A 7 2.10 34.96 -0.26
CA ALA A 7 0.66 34.74 -0.42
C ALA A 7 0.06 35.53 -1.60
N ASP A 8 0.43 36.80 -1.79
CA ASP A 8 -0.01 37.62 -2.94
C ASP A 8 0.45 37.03 -4.27
N GLN A 9 1.67 36.45 -4.30
CA GLN A 9 2.24 35.81 -5.49
C GLN A 9 1.50 34.52 -5.87
N LEU A 10 1.02 33.76 -4.89
CA LEU A 10 0.10 32.63 -5.11
C LEU A 10 -1.26 33.11 -5.60
N ALA A 11 -1.83 34.12 -4.94
CA ALA A 11 -3.13 34.70 -5.27
C ALA A 11 -3.19 35.33 -6.67
N ALA A 12 -2.08 35.90 -7.15
CA ALA A 12 -1.94 36.41 -8.52
C ALA A 12 -2.11 35.31 -9.58
N VAL A 13 -1.46 34.15 -9.40
CA VAL A 13 -1.58 33.01 -10.33
C VAL A 13 -2.99 32.44 -10.30
N LEU A 14 -3.60 32.30 -9.12
CA LEU A 14 -4.98 31.84 -8.99
C LEU A 14 -5.98 32.77 -9.69
N ARG A 15 -5.79 34.09 -9.60
CA ARG A 15 -6.59 35.07 -10.36
C ARG A 15 -6.40 34.93 -11.86
N GLN A 16 -5.17 34.79 -12.34
CA GLN A 16 -4.87 34.62 -13.77
C GLN A 16 -5.52 33.34 -14.36
N LEU A 17 -5.44 32.22 -13.63
CA LEU A 17 -6.12 30.97 -14.02
C LEU A 17 -7.64 31.14 -14.03
N LYS A 18 -8.21 31.76 -12.99
CA LYS A 18 -9.65 32.05 -12.89
C LYS A 18 -10.13 32.96 -14.02
N GLU A 19 -9.38 34.00 -14.35
CA GLU A 19 -9.70 34.94 -15.44
C GLU A 19 -9.70 34.23 -16.80
N ARG A 20 -8.66 33.44 -17.08
CA ARG A 20 -8.58 32.60 -18.30
C ARG A 20 -9.75 31.60 -18.42
N SER A 21 -10.24 31.08 -17.30
CA SER A 21 -11.35 30.11 -17.30
C SER A 21 -12.73 30.71 -17.60
N GLY A 22 -12.90 32.03 -17.45
CA GLY A 22 -14.20 32.70 -17.56
C GLY A 22 -15.22 32.35 -16.46
N LEU A 23 -14.88 31.48 -15.50
CA LEU A 23 -15.80 31.01 -14.46
C LEU A 23 -16.01 32.08 -13.36
N SER A 24 -17.24 32.19 -12.85
CA SER A 24 -17.54 33.02 -11.69
C SER A 24 -17.13 32.33 -10.39
N TYR A 25 -16.85 33.11 -9.33
CA TYR A 25 -16.49 32.55 -8.02
C TYR A 25 -17.59 31.66 -7.43
N GLY A 26 -18.87 31.94 -7.72
CA GLY A 26 -19.99 31.09 -7.30
C GLY A 26 -20.02 29.72 -7.99
N VAL A 27 -19.65 29.65 -9.29
CA VAL A 27 -19.56 28.37 -10.01
C VAL A 27 -18.37 27.54 -9.52
N LEU A 28 -17.25 28.19 -9.22
CA LEU A 28 -16.07 27.54 -8.62
C LEU A 28 -16.38 27.05 -7.19
N ALA A 29 -17.07 27.86 -6.38
CA ALA A 29 -17.52 27.50 -5.03
C ALA A 29 -18.39 26.24 -5.04
N GLY A 30 -19.42 26.21 -5.89
CA GLY A 30 -20.32 25.07 -6.04
C GLY A 30 -19.61 23.78 -6.47
N LYS A 31 -18.65 23.84 -7.39
CA LYS A 31 -17.89 22.67 -7.86
C LYS A 31 -16.81 22.19 -6.88
N LEU A 32 -16.37 23.03 -5.96
CA LEU A 32 -15.34 22.71 -4.97
C LEU A 32 -15.92 22.39 -3.58
N HIS A 33 -17.22 22.54 -3.38
CA HIS A 33 -17.90 22.45 -2.07
C HIS A 33 -17.30 23.38 -1.00
N VAL A 34 -16.82 24.56 -1.40
CA VAL A 34 -16.30 25.61 -0.49
C VAL A 34 -17.13 26.88 -0.59
N SER A 35 -17.15 27.71 0.44
CA SER A 35 -17.88 28.98 0.37
C SER A 35 -17.24 29.95 -0.62
N THR A 36 -18.07 30.76 -1.29
CA THR A 36 -17.60 31.85 -2.17
C THR A 36 -16.63 32.80 -1.44
N SER A 37 -16.90 33.09 -0.17
CA SER A 37 -16.03 33.91 0.69
C SER A 37 -14.64 33.30 0.89
N THR A 38 -14.52 31.97 0.96
CA THR A 38 -13.23 31.28 1.10
C THR A 38 -12.40 31.40 -0.18
N LEU A 39 -13.02 31.21 -1.34
CA LEU A 39 -12.37 31.41 -2.65
C LEU A 39 -11.92 32.86 -2.86
N HIS A 40 -12.73 33.84 -2.48
CA HIS A 40 -12.33 35.25 -2.55
C HIS A 40 -11.06 35.52 -1.73
N ARG A 41 -10.95 34.98 -0.51
CA ARG A 41 -9.74 35.12 0.32
C ARG A 41 -8.50 34.47 -0.32
N TYR A 42 -8.65 33.29 -0.93
CA TYR A 42 -7.55 32.61 -1.62
C TYR A 42 -7.08 33.36 -2.87
N CYS A 43 -8.00 33.97 -3.62
CA CYS A 43 -7.67 34.76 -4.82
C CYS A 43 -7.21 36.20 -4.52
N ASN A 44 -7.47 36.72 -3.32
CA ASN A 44 -6.97 38.03 -2.88
C ASN A 44 -5.60 37.97 -2.18
N GLY A 45 -5.27 36.85 -1.52
CA GLY A 45 -4.06 36.72 -0.68
C GLY A 45 -4.38 36.67 0.83
N ASP A 46 -5.62 36.98 1.23
CA ASP A 46 -6.11 37.03 2.62
C ASP A 46 -6.13 35.66 3.35
N ALA A 47 -5.89 34.57 2.62
CA ALA A 47 -5.67 33.23 3.17
C ALA A 47 -4.89 32.37 2.18
N VAL A 48 -4.00 31.51 2.70
CA VAL A 48 -3.36 30.43 1.96
C VAL A 48 -4.01 29.11 2.40
N PRO A 49 -4.48 28.23 1.49
CA PRO A 49 -5.06 26.94 1.84
C PRO A 49 -4.04 26.05 2.56
N ALA A 50 -4.49 25.33 3.61
CA ALA A 50 -3.63 24.43 4.38
C ALA A 50 -3.21 23.17 3.61
N GLU A 51 -3.93 22.83 2.54
CA GLU A 51 -3.63 21.71 1.64
C GLU A 51 -3.52 22.18 0.20
N PHE A 52 -2.51 21.67 -0.52
CA PHE A 52 -2.41 21.84 -1.96
C PHE A 52 -3.59 21.20 -2.72
N SER A 53 -4.25 20.19 -2.14
CA SER A 53 -5.39 19.48 -2.75
C SER A 53 -6.53 20.43 -3.16
N SER A 54 -6.76 21.51 -2.40
CA SER A 54 -7.77 22.53 -2.70
C SER A 54 -7.32 23.48 -3.82
N VAL A 55 -6.03 23.84 -3.82
CA VAL A 55 -5.39 24.68 -4.85
C VAL A 55 -5.37 23.97 -6.20
N GLU A 56 -5.01 22.69 -6.21
CA GLU A 56 -4.96 21.86 -7.40
C GLU A 56 -6.35 21.63 -8.01
N ARG A 57 -7.36 21.31 -7.19
CA ARG A 57 -8.74 21.14 -7.67
C ARG A 57 -9.28 22.43 -8.31
N LEU A 58 -9.01 23.59 -7.71
CA LEU A 58 -9.33 24.90 -8.30
C LEU A 58 -8.60 25.11 -9.63
N ALA A 59 -7.30 24.86 -9.69
CA ALA A 59 -6.49 25.05 -10.90
C ALA A 59 -6.91 24.11 -12.05
N ARG A 60 -7.19 22.83 -11.76
CA ARG A 60 -7.72 21.87 -12.74
C ARG A 60 -9.09 22.29 -13.27
N LEU A 61 -9.99 22.80 -12.43
CA LEU A 61 -11.28 23.36 -12.87
C LEU A 61 -11.12 24.61 -13.77
N CYS A 62 -10.05 25.38 -13.58
CA CYS A 62 -9.68 26.52 -14.41
C CYS A 62 -8.85 26.14 -15.67
N GLY A 63 -8.65 24.85 -15.94
CA GLY A 63 -7.90 24.39 -17.12
C GLY A 63 -6.39 24.64 -17.05
N ALA A 64 -5.79 24.55 -15.86
CA ALA A 64 -4.34 24.60 -15.69
C ALA A 64 -3.64 23.39 -16.34
N GLN A 65 -2.55 23.64 -17.06
CA GLN A 65 -1.68 22.60 -17.62
C GLN A 65 -0.72 22.02 -16.56
N ARG A 66 -0.08 20.89 -16.87
CA ARG A 66 0.79 20.17 -15.91
C ARG A 66 1.94 21.04 -15.40
N GLU A 67 2.53 21.83 -16.29
CA GLU A 67 3.65 22.73 -16.02
C GLU A 67 3.20 23.87 -15.07
N GLU A 68 2.01 24.41 -15.30
CA GLU A 68 1.40 25.45 -14.47
C GLU A 68 1.05 24.93 -13.07
N LEU A 69 0.63 23.67 -12.94
CA LEU A 69 0.39 23.02 -11.65
C LEU A 69 1.69 22.84 -10.84
N VAL A 70 2.81 22.52 -11.49
CA VAL A 70 4.12 22.41 -10.83
C VAL A 70 4.60 23.77 -10.31
N ASP A 71 4.47 24.83 -11.11
CA ASP A 71 4.84 26.19 -10.67
C ASP A 71 3.89 26.75 -9.60
N LEU A 72 2.61 26.39 -9.65
CA LEU A 72 1.65 26.69 -8.59
C LEU A 72 2.00 25.96 -7.29
N HIS A 73 2.44 24.71 -7.36
CA HIS A 73 2.89 23.92 -6.19
C HIS A 73 4.12 24.55 -5.51
N ARG A 74 5.13 24.93 -6.31
CA ARG A 74 6.34 25.64 -5.82
C ARG A 74 5.97 26.93 -5.07
N ARG A 75 5.06 27.74 -5.60
CA ARG A 75 4.60 28.99 -4.96
C ARG A 75 3.75 28.72 -3.72
N TRP A 76 2.93 27.67 -3.73
CA TRP A 76 2.14 27.27 -2.56
C TRP A 76 3.03 26.84 -1.39
N ILE A 77 4.12 26.10 -1.62
CA ILE A 77 5.09 25.74 -0.57
C ILE A 77 5.65 27.00 0.10
N LEU A 78 6.14 27.97 -0.69
CA LEU A 78 6.70 29.23 -0.16
C LEU A 78 5.67 30.04 0.63
N ALA A 79 4.43 30.10 0.14
CA ALA A 79 3.32 30.78 0.82
C ALA A 79 2.87 30.05 2.10
N ASP A 80 2.90 28.72 2.13
CA ASP A 80 2.56 27.92 3.30
C ASP A 80 3.63 28.01 4.39
N GLU A 81 4.91 28.01 4.01
CA GLU A 81 6.03 28.28 4.91
C GLU A 81 5.96 29.70 5.48
N ALA A 82 5.60 30.71 4.68
CA ALA A 82 5.38 32.07 5.15
C ALA A 82 4.22 32.14 6.16
N ARG A 83 3.10 31.46 5.88
CA ARG A 83 1.97 31.31 6.80
C ARG A 83 2.37 30.64 8.11
N ARG A 84 3.17 29.56 8.06
CA ARG A 84 3.68 28.85 9.25
C ARG A 84 4.63 29.74 10.08
N ARG A 85 5.55 30.46 9.43
CA ARG A 85 6.44 31.45 10.05
C ARG A 85 5.63 32.55 10.76
N GLY A 86 4.60 33.08 10.12
CA GLY A 86 3.70 34.08 10.70
C GLY A 86 2.95 33.57 11.94
N ARG A 87 2.44 32.33 11.91
CA ARG A 87 1.80 31.71 13.08
C ARG A 87 2.79 31.50 14.23
N ALA A 88 3.96 30.93 13.96
CA ALA A 88 4.99 30.71 14.98
C ALA A 88 5.48 32.03 15.60
N GLY A 89 5.61 33.09 14.80
CA GLY A 89 5.95 34.44 15.29
C GLY A 89 4.87 35.04 16.19
N ALA A 90 3.59 34.84 15.87
CA ALA A 90 2.47 35.27 16.72
C ALA A 90 2.34 34.45 18.02
N GLU A 91 2.80 33.19 18.00
CA GLU A 91 2.79 32.26 19.14
C GLU A 91 4.03 32.44 20.06
N THR A 92 5.11 33.05 19.54
CA THR A 92 6.34 33.36 20.30
C THR A 92 6.38 34.80 20.83
N ALA A 93 5.33 35.60 20.60
CA ALA A 93 5.22 36.94 21.19
C ALA A 93 4.92 36.82 22.71
N PRO A 94 5.68 37.49 23.60
CA PRO A 94 5.52 37.32 25.05
C PRO A 94 4.14 37.79 25.53
N ALA A 95 3.53 36.97 26.39
CA ALA A 95 2.20 37.18 26.96
C ALA A 95 2.17 38.28 28.03
N ALA A 96 2.46 39.53 27.64
CA ALA A 96 2.54 40.69 28.53
C ALA A 96 1.79 41.92 27.96
N ALA A 97 0.58 41.71 27.43
CA ALA A 97 -0.39 42.78 27.11
C ALA A 97 -1.82 42.25 26.85
N ARG A 98 -2.28 41.22 27.59
CA ARG A 98 -3.65 40.69 27.49
C ARG A 98 -4.44 40.90 28.78
N GLU A 99 -4.50 42.16 29.23
CA GLU A 99 -5.51 42.60 30.18
C GLU A 99 -5.83 44.10 30.03
N ALA A 100 -6.78 44.40 29.14
CA ALA A 100 -7.62 45.60 29.14
C ALA A 100 -8.87 45.30 28.30
N ALA A 101 -10.04 45.50 28.88
CA ALA A 101 -11.34 45.04 28.36
C ALA A 101 -11.97 46.08 27.37
N PRO A 102 -13.23 45.96 26.85
CA PRO A 102 -14.42 45.43 27.52
C PRO A 102 -15.20 44.31 26.82
N GLU A 103 -15.84 43.54 27.68
CA GLU A 103 -17.10 42.81 27.51
C GLU A 103 -18.16 43.59 26.72
N ALA A 104 -18.85 42.89 25.80
CA ALA A 104 -20.07 43.36 25.16
C ALA A 104 -21.12 42.23 25.16
N ALA A 105 -22.21 42.44 25.89
CA ALA A 105 -23.33 41.51 26.02
C ALA A 105 -24.23 41.50 24.74
N PRO A 106 -25.10 40.49 24.56
CA PRO A 106 -25.75 40.25 23.26
C PRO A 106 -27.11 40.94 23.10
N ALA A 107 -27.32 41.63 21.98
CA ALA A 107 -28.64 41.94 21.39
C ALA A 107 -28.50 42.55 19.97
N GLY A 108 -29.49 42.37 19.11
CA GLY A 108 -29.69 43.23 17.92
C GLY A 108 -29.66 42.51 16.56
N ALA A 109 -30.84 42.42 15.93
CA ALA A 109 -31.09 41.85 14.60
C ALA A 109 -30.36 42.56 13.44
N PRO A 110 -30.20 41.90 12.27
CA PRO A 110 -29.95 42.60 11.02
C PRO A 110 -31.26 43.24 10.50
N GLU A 111 -31.29 44.57 10.50
CA GLU A 111 -32.33 45.37 9.85
C GLU A 111 -32.16 45.31 8.32
N ALA A 112 -33.25 45.07 7.59
CA ALA A 112 -33.23 44.90 6.14
C ALA A 112 -33.52 46.22 5.39
N VAL A 113 -32.82 46.43 4.28
CA VAL A 113 -33.00 47.58 3.37
C VAL A 113 -34.26 47.37 2.49
N PRO A 114 -35.08 48.40 2.19
CA PRO A 114 -36.44 48.19 1.68
C PRO A 114 -36.60 48.25 0.15
N GLU A 115 -37.53 47.46 -0.38
CA GLU A 115 -38.30 47.82 -1.60
C GLU A 115 -39.69 47.11 -1.61
N ALA A 116 -40.58 47.47 -2.52
CA ALA A 116 -42.03 47.55 -2.23
C ALA A 116 -42.97 46.55 -2.93
N ALA A 117 -44.12 46.28 -2.25
CA ALA A 117 -45.46 45.93 -2.76
C ALA A 117 -45.63 44.66 -3.67
N THR A 118 -46.75 43.91 -3.70
CA THR A 118 -48.15 44.12 -3.25
C THR A 118 -48.88 42.77 -3.09
N ALA A 119 -49.90 42.67 -2.21
CA ALA A 119 -51.09 41.76 -2.23
C ALA A 119 -50.92 40.23 -2.53
N ALA A 120 -51.50 39.24 -1.81
CA ALA A 120 -52.79 39.17 -1.13
C ALA A 120 -52.90 37.89 -0.23
N ALA A 121 -53.72 37.95 0.82
CA ALA A 121 -54.23 36.80 1.61
C ALA A 121 -55.68 36.46 1.11
N PRO A 122 -56.43 35.45 1.62
CA PRO A 122 -56.27 34.57 2.83
C PRO A 122 -56.39 33.04 2.47
N ALA A 123 -56.74 32.04 3.30
CA ALA A 123 -57.30 31.96 4.66
C ALA A 123 -57.09 30.59 5.38
N ALA A 124 -57.37 30.60 6.70
CA ALA A 124 -58.04 29.58 7.53
C ALA A 124 -57.52 28.12 7.69
N VAL A 125 -57.10 27.86 8.94
CA VAL A 125 -57.06 26.62 9.78
C VAL A 125 -58.48 26.10 10.18
N PRO A 126 -58.73 25.01 10.98
CA PRO A 126 -57.86 23.96 11.59
C PRO A 126 -58.42 22.48 11.51
N GLU A 127 -57.92 21.60 12.38
CA GLU A 127 -58.29 20.19 12.70
C GLU A 127 -59.77 19.91 13.10
N THR A 128 -60.20 18.64 13.06
CA THR A 128 -60.77 17.90 14.24
C THR A 128 -61.02 16.40 13.97
N ALA A 129 -61.16 15.61 15.05
CA ALA A 129 -61.41 14.16 15.04
C ALA A 129 -62.91 13.79 15.28
N GLY A 130 -63.31 12.53 15.01
CA GLY A 130 -64.67 12.01 15.27
C GLY A 130 -64.77 10.48 15.13
N THR A 131 -65.70 9.80 15.83
CA THR A 131 -65.64 8.36 16.17
C THR A 131 -66.98 7.59 15.97
N ALA A 132 -66.86 6.27 15.68
CA ALA A 132 -67.79 5.12 15.93
C ALA A 132 -69.06 4.83 15.08
N GLY A 133 -69.37 3.51 15.01
CA GLY A 133 -70.61 2.86 14.52
C GLY A 133 -70.33 1.67 13.58
N ALA A 134 -70.10 0.40 13.98
CA ALA A 134 -70.87 -0.57 14.77
C ALA A 134 -71.96 -1.37 14.00
N ALA A 135 -71.68 -2.64 13.65
CA ALA A 135 -72.62 -3.80 13.62
C ALA A 135 -71.96 -5.11 13.09
N ASP A 136 -72.30 -6.24 13.73
CA ASP A 136 -72.07 -7.67 13.44
C ASP A 136 -73.47 -8.37 13.63
N PRO A 137 -73.74 -9.69 13.46
CA PRO A 137 -72.95 -10.82 12.92
C PRO A 137 -73.75 -11.75 11.97
N GLU A 138 -73.25 -12.96 11.64
CA GLU A 138 -73.84 -14.28 12.05
C GLU A 138 -73.09 -15.50 11.44
N LEU A 139 -73.06 -16.64 12.16
CA LEU A 139 -72.46 -17.94 11.77
C LEU A 139 -73.54 -18.91 11.21
N PRO A 140 -73.17 -20.13 10.75
CA PRO A 140 -73.38 -21.28 11.64
C PRO A 140 -72.33 -22.42 11.57
N LEU A 141 -72.42 -23.32 12.55
CA LEU A 141 -71.57 -24.50 12.78
C LEU A 141 -72.25 -25.82 12.36
N ALA A 142 -71.44 -26.79 11.91
CA ALA A 142 -71.59 -28.25 12.17
C ALA A 142 -70.35 -28.99 11.61
N SER A 143 -69.84 -30.13 12.09
CA SER A 143 -69.76 -30.84 13.39
C SER A 143 -69.45 -32.31 13.07
N GLY A 144 -68.48 -32.91 13.77
CA GLY A 144 -68.15 -34.36 13.72
C GLY A 144 -66.96 -34.76 12.84
N GLU A 145 -66.16 -35.77 13.17
CA GLU A 145 -66.02 -36.55 14.42
C GLU A 145 -64.65 -37.31 14.41
N SER A 146 -64.16 -37.72 15.59
CA SER A 146 -63.10 -38.73 15.90
C SER A 146 -62.07 -39.16 14.83
N ALA A 147 -60.77 -38.92 14.99
CA ALA A 147 -59.82 -39.64 15.87
C ALA A 147 -59.47 -41.09 15.43
N GLU A 148 -58.18 -41.37 15.13
CA GLU A 148 -57.28 -42.20 15.97
C GLU A 148 -55.84 -42.19 15.39
N ALA A 149 -54.87 -42.74 16.12
CA ALA A 149 -53.42 -42.57 15.93
C ALA A 149 -52.72 -43.72 15.18
N ALA A 150 -51.51 -43.46 14.66
CA ALA A 150 -50.28 -44.26 14.92
C ALA A 150 -49.11 -43.83 14.01
N ALA A 151 -47.88 -43.89 14.55
CA ALA A 151 -46.61 -43.65 13.84
C ALA A 151 -45.88 -44.98 13.55
N PRO A 152 -44.60 -45.00 13.14
CA PRO A 152 -43.98 -44.38 11.97
C PRO A 152 -43.35 -45.43 11.02
N GLY A 153 -43.15 -45.08 9.73
CA GLY A 153 -42.52 -45.97 8.73
C GLY A 153 -41.18 -45.45 8.20
N THR A 154 -40.08 -46.14 8.50
CA THR A 154 -38.74 -45.87 7.95
C THR A 154 -38.58 -46.43 6.53
N GLY A 155 -37.94 -45.70 5.60
CA GLY A 155 -37.38 -46.33 4.40
C GLY A 155 -37.17 -45.46 3.15
N SER A 156 -35.91 -45.37 2.70
CA SER A 156 -35.50 -45.25 1.28
C SER A 156 -36.15 -44.15 0.39
N ARG A 157 -35.56 -42.94 0.39
CA ARG A 157 -35.69 -41.99 -0.75
C ARG A 157 -34.37 -41.51 -1.38
N ARG A 158 -33.22 -42.08 -0.99
CA ARG A 158 -31.95 -41.93 -1.75
C ARG A 158 -31.92 -42.85 -2.98
N LYS A 159 -32.73 -42.56 -4.01
CA LYS A 159 -32.59 -43.12 -5.39
C LYS A 159 -33.55 -42.58 -6.48
N ARG A 160 -34.22 -41.43 -6.27
CA ARG A 160 -35.15 -40.83 -7.27
C ARG A 160 -34.95 -39.33 -7.51
N LEU A 161 -33.70 -38.92 -7.71
CA LEU A 161 -33.37 -37.58 -8.24
C LEU A 161 -32.22 -37.57 -9.27
N LEU A 162 -31.90 -38.75 -9.82
CA LEU A 162 -30.99 -38.96 -10.94
C LEU A 162 -31.75 -39.80 -11.98
N MET A 163 -32.55 -39.13 -12.81
CA MET A 163 -33.03 -39.54 -14.14
C MET A 163 -34.07 -38.53 -14.62
N ALA A 164 -33.61 -37.39 -15.14
CA ALA A 164 -34.39 -36.49 -15.99
C ALA A 164 -33.51 -36.16 -17.21
N LEU A 165 -33.66 -36.98 -18.25
CA LEU A 165 -32.97 -36.88 -19.54
C LEU A 165 -33.39 -35.56 -20.24
N ALA A 166 -32.49 -34.75 -20.79
CA ALA A 166 -31.77 -34.99 -22.04
C ALA A 166 -32.72 -35.17 -23.24
N ALA A 167 -33.11 -34.03 -23.86
CA ALA A 167 -33.86 -33.98 -25.11
C ALA A 167 -33.60 -32.66 -25.87
N ALA A 168 -32.39 -32.49 -26.42
CA ALA A 168 -32.08 -31.41 -27.39
C ALA A 168 -30.76 -31.69 -28.16
N ALA A 169 -30.81 -32.58 -29.15
CA ALA A 169 -29.69 -32.79 -30.08
C ALA A 169 -30.17 -33.35 -31.43
N ALA A 170 -30.37 -32.48 -32.43
CA ALA A 170 -30.33 -32.80 -33.87
C ALA A 170 -30.63 -31.58 -34.78
N VAL A 171 -29.61 -30.78 -35.09
CA VAL A 171 -29.43 -30.19 -36.45
C VAL A 171 -27.94 -30.28 -36.76
N ALA A 172 -27.59 -30.66 -37.98
CA ALA A 172 -26.22 -31.04 -38.38
C ALA A 172 -25.71 -30.21 -39.58
N LEU A 173 -24.39 -30.35 -39.84
CA LEU A 173 -23.65 -29.92 -41.05
C LEU A 173 -23.49 -28.39 -41.23
N ALA A 174 -22.31 -27.82 -41.50
CA ALA A 174 -21.21 -28.30 -42.34
C ALA A 174 -19.82 -27.67 -41.98
N VAL A 175 -18.77 -28.18 -42.64
CA VAL A 175 -17.30 -27.90 -42.49
C VAL A 175 -16.77 -27.60 -43.91
N PRO A 176 -15.89 -26.60 -44.18
CA PRO A 176 -14.42 -26.72 -43.98
C PRO A 176 -13.73 -25.40 -43.52
N VAL A 177 -12.61 -25.40 -42.77
CA VAL A 177 -11.23 -25.80 -43.11
C VAL A 177 -10.69 -25.11 -44.37
N ALA A 178 -9.74 -24.20 -44.17
CA ALA A 178 -8.79 -23.75 -45.19
C ALA A 178 -7.38 -23.75 -44.60
N VAL A 179 -6.49 -24.56 -45.17
CA VAL A 179 -5.05 -24.55 -44.94
C VAL A 179 -4.39 -24.44 -46.31
N VAL A 180 -3.52 -23.46 -46.50
CA VAL A 180 -2.54 -23.46 -47.60
C VAL A 180 -1.20 -22.95 -47.06
N ALA A 181 -0.15 -23.73 -47.35
CA ALA A 181 1.26 -23.43 -47.13
C ALA A 181 2.02 -23.95 -48.37
N SER A 182 3.19 -23.44 -48.74
CA SER A 182 4.03 -22.41 -48.10
C SER A 182 4.76 -21.63 -49.20
N ASP A 183 5.73 -20.77 -48.85
CA ASP A 183 6.94 -20.71 -49.68
C ASP A 183 8.22 -20.44 -48.86
N THR A 184 9.36 -20.81 -49.43
CA THR A 184 10.65 -20.99 -48.73
C THR A 184 11.81 -20.41 -49.53
N GLY A 185 12.71 -19.68 -48.86
CA GLY A 185 13.94 -19.13 -49.44
C GLY A 185 14.20 -17.72 -48.88
N ASP A 186 15.42 -17.27 -48.65
CA ASP A 186 16.73 -17.86 -48.97
C ASP A 186 17.79 -17.47 -47.91
N SER A 187 18.94 -18.13 -47.92
CA SER A 187 20.07 -17.88 -47.02
C SER A 187 20.94 -16.73 -47.54
N GLY A 188 21.40 -15.83 -46.66
CA GLY A 188 22.29 -14.75 -47.10
C GLY A 188 22.98 -13.98 -45.99
N ALA A 189 24.24 -14.33 -45.73
CA ALA A 189 25.24 -13.47 -45.09
C ALA A 189 26.63 -13.88 -45.60
N PRO A 190 27.68 -13.04 -45.52
CA PRO A 190 27.69 -11.59 -45.32
C PRO A 190 28.38 -10.85 -46.49
N GLU A 191 28.22 -9.52 -46.62
CA GLU A 191 29.27 -8.74 -47.30
C GLU A 191 29.45 -7.34 -46.71
N ALA A 192 30.70 -6.91 -46.64
CA ALA A 192 31.10 -5.59 -46.24
C ALA A 192 31.39 -4.74 -47.48
N SER A 193 30.91 -3.50 -47.50
CA SER A 193 31.63 -2.42 -48.16
C SER A 193 31.26 -1.05 -47.58
N ALA A 194 32.30 -0.26 -47.36
CA ALA A 194 32.19 1.11 -46.91
C ALA A 194 32.03 2.06 -48.11
N GLN A 195 31.13 3.03 -47.99
CA GLN A 195 31.26 4.31 -48.69
C GLN A 195 30.45 5.40 -47.99
N GLY A 196 31.15 6.43 -47.50
CA GLY A 196 30.59 7.78 -47.37
C GLY A 196 30.54 8.48 -48.74
N PRO A 197 30.29 9.80 -48.85
CA PRO A 197 30.91 10.82 -47.99
C PRO A 197 30.07 12.09 -47.69
N ALA A 198 30.72 13.07 -47.02
CA ALA A 198 30.42 14.52 -46.93
C ALA A 198 29.14 14.96 -46.16
N GLY A 199 29.13 16.08 -45.42
CA GLY A 199 30.18 17.02 -44.99
C GLY A 199 29.62 17.90 -43.85
N ALA A 200 30.35 18.24 -42.78
CA ALA A 200 31.48 19.15 -42.68
C ALA A 200 31.09 20.58 -42.21
N VAL A 201 31.32 20.91 -40.93
CA VAL A 201 31.81 22.24 -40.50
C VAL A 201 32.64 22.16 -39.22
N ALA A 202 33.80 22.80 -39.25
CA ALA A 202 34.67 23.25 -38.16
C ALA A 202 35.00 24.76 -38.46
N PRO A 203 35.93 25.50 -37.82
CA PRO A 203 36.97 25.20 -36.81
C PRO A 203 36.89 26.18 -35.59
N THR A 204 37.86 26.49 -34.72
CA THR A 204 39.33 26.65 -34.83
C THR A 204 40.05 26.77 -33.48
N GLY A 205 41.29 26.28 -33.40
CA GLY A 205 42.41 26.90 -32.66
C GLY A 205 42.78 26.29 -31.30
N ALA A 206 44.05 26.08 -30.92
CA ALA A 206 45.32 26.31 -31.64
C ALA A 206 46.42 25.30 -31.22
N VAL A 207 47.57 25.35 -31.91
CA VAL A 207 48.65 24.35 -31.91
C VAL A 207 49.76 24.59 -30.88
N SER A 208 50.45 23.52 -30.47
CA SER A 208 51.93 23.45 -30.48
C SER A 208 52.43 22.00 -30.48
N ARG A 209 53.59 21.76 -31.09
CA ARG A 209 54.13 20.44 -31.46
C ARG A 209 55.40 20.14 -30.66
N SER A 210 55.69 18.87 -30.38
CA SER A 210 56.85 18.15 -30.95
C SER A 210 56.97 16.71 -30.42
N ALA A 211 57.32 15.80 -31.32
CA ALA A 211 57.80 14.42 -31.10
C ALA A 211 59.13 14.28 -31.89
N PRO A 212 59.73 13.11 -32.20
CA PRO A 212 59.46 11.71 -31.80
C PRO A 212 60.75 10.91 -31.44
N VAL A 213 60.63 9.60 -31.17
CA VAL A 213 61.40 8.42 -31.70
C VAL A 213 60.94 7.15 -30.92
N THR A 214 60.31 6.12 -31.52
CA THR A 214 60.90 4.94 -32.22
C THR A 214 62.08 4.26 -31.49
N GLY A 215 62.12 2.96 -31.17
CA GLY A 215 61.10 1.89 -31.22
C GLY A 215 61.69 0.48 -30.99
N SER A 216 60.80 -0.50 -30.81
CA SER A 216 60.89 -1.93 -31.22
C SER A 216 61.68 -3.01 -30.43
N ALA A 217 60.98 -4.15 -30.24
CA ALA A 217 61.40 -5.56 -30.18
C ALA A 217 62.32 -6.14 -29.06
N SER A 218 61.83 -7.25 -28.49
CA SER A 218 62.48 -8.26 -27.61
C SER A 218 63.22 -9.35 -28.42
N PRO A 219 63.60 -10.55 -27.89
CA PRO A 219 64.01 -10.98 -26.53
C PRO A 219 65.33 -11.81 -26.54
N SER A 220 65.79 -12.38 -25.41
CA SER A 220 66.34 -13.77 -25.31
C SER A 220 66.87 -14.18 -23.90
N THR A 221 66.60 -15.43 -23.51
CA THR A 221 67.41 -16.42 -22.72
C THR A 221 68.49 -15.91 -21.73
N SER A 222 68.70 -16.38 -20.48
CA SER A 222 68.60 -17.73 -19.87
C SER A 222 69.02 -17.59 -18.36
N ALA A 223 69.07 -18.58 -17.44
CA ALA A 223 68.70 -20.00 -17.35
C ALA A 223 68.59 -20.41 -15.84
N SER A 224 68.23 -21.67 -15.55
CA SER A 224 68.18 -22.27 -14.19
C SER A 224 69.55 -22.77 -13.68
N PRO A 225 69.68 -23.21 -12.40
CA PRO A 225 69.42 -24.63 -12.09
C PRO A 225 68.73 -24.93 -10.74
N SER A 226 68.49 -26.23 -10.50
CA SER A 226 67.83 -26.89 -9.36
C SER A 226 68.70 -26.93 -8.07
N SER A 227 68.24 -27.39 -6.89
CA SER A 227 67.96 -28.83 -6.57
C SER A 227 67.38 -29.04 -5.15
N SER A 228 66.61 -30.12 -4.94
CA SER A 228 66.26 -30.72 -3.64
C SER A 228 67.24 -31.85 -3.25
N PRO A 229 67.23 -32.34 -1.99
CA PRO A 229 66.60 -33.65 -1.64
C PRO A 229 65.70 -33.57 -0.37
N ASP A 230 64.64 -34.37 -0.17
CA ASP A 230 64.53 -35.82 0.21
C ASP A 230 65.04 -36.16 1.64
N ALA A 231 64.42 -37.02 2.48
CA ALA A 231 63.35 -38.03 2.28
C ALA A 231 62.63 -38.49 3.61
N SER A 232 61.64 -39.40 3.48
CA SER A 232 61.20 -40.45 4.45
C SER A 232 60.32 -40.08 5.67
N THR A 233 59.33 -40.88 6.14
CA THR A 233 58.70 -42.16 5.71
C THR A 233 57.33 -42.39 6.42
N SER A 234 56.39 -43.12 5.80
CA SER A 234 55.09 -43.56 6.38
C SER A 234 55.19 -44.92 7.12
N PRO A 235 54.15 -45.42 7.86
CA PRO A 235 53.04 -46.14 7.21
C PRO A 235 51.62 -46.15 7.87
N ARG A 236 50.58 -46.02 7.01
CA ARG A 236 49.38 -46.88 6.84
C ARG A 236 48.42 -47.18 8.03
N GLY A 237 47.11 -46.87 7.85
CA GLY A 237 46.02 -47.34 8.74
C GLY A 237 44.56 -47.00 8.33
N ALA A 238 44.06 -47.58 7.24
CA ALA A 238 42.65 -47.83 6.84
C ALA A 238 41.50 -46.78 7.03
N THR A 239 40.77 -46.53 5.93
CA THR A 239 39.43 -45.92 5.84
C THR A 239 38.29 -46.91 6.23
N PRO A 240 37.06 -46.41 6.52
CA PRO A 240 36.02 -46.30 5.48
C PRO A 240 35.31 -44.94 5.40
N SER A 241 34.53 -44.77 4.32
CA SER A 241 33.95 -43.51 3.84
C SER A 241 32.59 -43.11 4.44
N ALA A 242 32.24 -41.83 4.20
CA ALA A 242 30.90 -41.22 4.26
C ALA A 242 30.30 -41.04 5.67
N GLN A 243 29.61 -39.93 5.98
CA GLN A 243 28.83 -39.07 5.09
C GLN A 243 29.08 -37.57 5.36
N ALA A 244 29.21 -36.78 4.29
CA ALA A 244 29.63 -35.38 4.38
C ALA A 244 28.49 -34.43 4.80
N SER A 245 28.37 -34.14 6.09
CA SER A 245 27.69 -32.94 6.57
C SER A 245 28.52 -31.71 6.19
N ARG A 246 28.23 -31.10 5.03
CA ARG A 246 28.84 -29.82 4.63
C ARG A 246 28.27 -28.68 5.50
N GLN A 247 28.77 -28.56 6.73
CA GLN A 247 28.70 -27.31 7.46
C GLN A 247 29.61 -26.31 6.74
N SER A 248 29.01 -25.42 5.96
CA SER A 248 29.69 -24.30 5.34
C SER A 248 30.26 -23.39 6.43
N LYS A 249 31.52 -23.60 6.79
CA LYS A 249 32.28 -22.76 7.72
C LYS A 249 32.37 -21.35 7.13
N ALA A 250 31.56 -20.43 7.63
CA ALA A 250 31.62 -19.03 7.25
C ALA A 250 33.05 -18.48 7.47
N PRO A 251 33.62 -17.70 6.53
CA PRO A 251 34.88 -17.04 6.75
C PRO A 251 34.77 -16.07 7.92
N ALA A 252 35.64 -16.21 8.91
CA ALA A 252 35.71 -15.29 10.05
C ALA A 252 36.36 -13.96 9.61
N GLY A 253 35.61 -13.12 8.90
CA GLY A 253 35.98 -11.75 8.64
C GLY A 253 35.71 -10.88 9.87
N THR A 254 36.73 -10.19 10.38
CA THR A 254 36.71 -9.38 11.62
C THR A 254 35.88 -8.09 11.53
N GLY A 255 34.94 -8.00 10.58
CA GLY A 255 34.01 -6.90 10.40
C GLY A 255 32.58 -7.41 10.53
N GLY A 256 31.80 -6.78 11.40
CA GLY A 256 30.40 -7.16 11.65
C GLY A 256 29.52 -7.16 10.40
N VAL A 257 28.35 -7.79 10.52
CA VAL A 257 27.37 -7.94 9.44
C VAL A 257 27.14 -6.58 8.74
N PRO A 258 27.45 -6.43 7.43
CA PRO A 258 27.44 -5.15 6.72
C PRO A 258 26.04 -4.63 6.40
N LEU A 259 25.03 -5.43 6.71
CA LEU A 259 23.61 -5.17 6.48
C LEU A 259 22.90 -4.86 7.81
N ARG A 260 22.01 -3.87 7.79
CA ARG A 260 20.94 -3.69 8.76
C ARG A 260 19.62 -4.09 8.09
N VAL A 261 18.82 -4.90 8.77
CA VAL A 261 17.40 -5.11 8.42
C VAL A 261 16.59 -4.96 9.69
N GLY A 262 15.43 -4.34 9.60
CA GLY A 262 14.45 -4.26 10.67
C GLY A 262 13.04 -4.13 10.10
N VAL A 263 12.04 -4.43 10.94
CA VAL A 263 10.65 -4.11 10.65
C VAL A 263 10.49 -2.60 10.70
N SER A 264 10.12 -1.99 9.58
CA SER A 264 9.86 -0.55 9.48
C SER A 264 8.38 -0.20 9.59
N SER A 265 7.51 -1.10 9.16
CA SER A 265 6.07 -1.01 9.39
C SER A 265 5.43 -2.39 9.48
N TYR A 266 4.30 -2.47 10.16
CA TYR A 266 3.55 -3.68 10.43
C TYR A 266 2.07 -3.37 10.29
N ASN A 267 1.36 -4.17 9.49
CA ASN A 267 -0.01 -3.90 9.05
C ASN A 267 -0.17 -2.48 8.50
N TRP A 268 0.73 -2.09 7.58
CA TRP A 268 0.83 -0.72 7.03
C TRP A 268 -0.45 -0.22 6.33
N ALA A 269 -1.35 -1.13 5.93
CA ALA A 269 -2.66 -0.82 5.38
C ALA A 269 -3.74 -0.53 6.46
N SER A 270 -3.44 -0.76 7.76
CA SER A 270 -4.35 -0.55 8.90
C SER A 270 -5.07 0.81 8.81
N PRO A 271 -6.42 0.86 8.86
CA PRO A 271 -7.35 -0.19 9.32
C PRO A 271 -7.62 -1.37 8.36
N CYS A 272 -7.38 -1.21 7.05
CA CYS A 272 -7.84 -2.10 5.96
C CYS A 272 -7.83 -3.61 6.24
N GLY A 273 -9.00 -4.19 6.52
CA GLY A 273 -9.14 -5.64 6.66
C GLY A 273 -8.14 -6.26 7.65
N GLN A 274 -7.68 -5.47 8.63
CA GLN A 274 -6.76 -5.92 9.66
C GLN A 274 -7.57 -6.42 10.84
N TYR A 275 -7.35 -7.66 11.23
CA TYR A 275 -8.07 -8.30 12.31
C TYR A 275 -7.07 -8.85 13.33
N TYR A 276 -7.39 -8.72 14.61
CA TYR A 276 -6.69 -9.44 15.67
C TYR A 276 -7.62 -10.48 16.30
N LEU A 277 -7.07 -11.64 16.63
CA LEU A 277 -7.73 -12.65 17.44
C LEU A 277 -7.52 -12.35 18.92
N PHE A 278 -8.59 -12.39 19.73
CA PHE A 278 -8.51 -12.31 21.18
C PHE A 278 -9.29 -13.45 21.86
N ASP A 279 -8.74 -13.97 22.96
CA ASP A 279 -9.38 -14.98 23.81
C ASP A 279 -10.44 -14.34 24.73
N GLY A 280 -11.47 -13.74 24.12
CA GLY A 280 -12.42 -12.89 24.83
C GLY A 280 -13.77 -12.79 24.14
N LYS A 281 -14.75 -12.29 24.90
CA LYS A 281 -16.04 -11.85 24.37
C LYS A 281 -15.96 -10.35 24.00
N PRO A 282 -16.83 -9.85 23.10
CA PRO A 282 -16.96 -8.43 22.76
C PRO A 282 -16.83 -7.47 23.94
N ASP A 283 -17.59 -7.70 25.01
CA ASP A 283 -17.64 -6.84 26.20
C ASP A 283 -16.32 -6.77 27.00
N ALA A 284 -15.39 -7.70 26.76
CA ALA A 284 -14.08 -7.76 27.41
C ALA A 284 -12.94 -7.18 26.56
N VAL A 285 -13.19 -6.89 25.28
CA VAL A 285 -12.19 -6.27 24.39
C VAL A 285 -12.41 -4.76 24.43
N PRO A 286 -11.45 -3.94 24.89
CA PRO A 286 -11.58 -2.49 24.91
C PRO A 286 -11.74 -1.92 23.49
N PRO A 287 -12.13 -0.65 23.33
CA PRO A 287 -12.20 -0.01 22.02
C PRO A 287 -10.86 -0.05 21.27
N PRO A 288 -10.87 -0.18 19.93
CA PRO A 288 -9.65 -0.16 19.14
C PRO A 288 -9.03 1.25 19.17
N PRO A 289 -7.73 1.40 19.46
CA PRO A 289 -7.09 2.70 19.50
C PRO A 289 -6.79 3.22 18.08
N ALA A 290 -6.20 4.41 18.02
CA ALA A 290 -5.70 4.99 16.78
C ALA A 290 -4.69 4.05 16.07
N PRO A 291 -4.61 4.06 14.72
CA PRO A 291 -3.91 3.04 13.94
C PRO A 291 -2.49 2.72 14.39
N GLN A 292 -1.71 3.73 14.80
CA GLN A 292 -0.32 3.58 15.25
C GLN A 292 -0.16 2.78 16.55
N ASP A 293 -1.18 2.78 17.42
CA ASP A 293 -1.13 2.19 18.76
C ASP A 293 -1.66 0.75 18.80
N ARG A 294 -2.37 0.32 17.74
CA ARG A 294 -3.09 -0.98 17.68
C ARG A 294 -2.19 -2.19 17.86
N ARG A 295 -0.94 -2.15 17.37
CA ARG A 295 0.01 -3.26 17.57
C ARG A 295 0.41 -3.42 19.04
N HIS A 296 0.66 -2.30 19.72
CA HIS A 296 0.99 -2.32 21.15
C HIS A 296 -0.22 -2.77 21.98
N TRP A 297 -1.40 -2.21 21.68
CA TRP A 297 -2.68 -2.59 22.29
C TRP A 297 -2.98 -4.08 22.13
N ALA A 298 -2.86 -4.64 20.92
CA ALA A 298 -3.03 -6.07 20.67
C ALA A 298 -2.03 -6.89 21.48
N GLY A 299 -0.74 -6.51 21.48
CA GLY A 299 0.30 -7.20 22.26
C GLY A 299 0.06 -7.17 23.78
N VAL A 300 -0.46 -6.06 24.33
CA VAL A 300 -0.83 -5.93 25.74
C VAL A 300 -2.02 -6.81 26.11
N LEU A 301 -2.98 -6.96 25.19
CA LEU A 301 -4.16 -7.82 25.35
C LEU A 301 -3.90 -9.29 24.99
N GLY A 302 -2.68 -9.66 24.58
CA GLY A 302 -2.34 -11.02 24.17
C GLY A 302 -2.90 -11.44 22.80
N GLY A 303 -3.29 -10.47 21.97
CA GLY A 303 -3.84 -10.69 20.64
C GLY A 303 -2.81 -11.15 19.61
N ILE A 304 -3.32 -11.76 18.54
CA ILE A 304 -2.55 -12.39 17.46
C ILE A 304 -3.12 -11.94 16.11
N ASP A 305 -2.28 -11.72 15.10
CA ASP A 305 -2.73 -11.38 13.74
C ASP A 305 -3.63 -12.47 13.16
N ALA A 306 -4.82 -12.06 12.70
CA ALA A 306 -5.86 -12.98 12.26
C ALA A 306 -5.84 -13.15 10.73
N GLY A 307 -5.42 -14.32 10.26
CA GLY A 307 -5.49 -14.78 8.87
C GLY A 307 -4.46 -14.13 7.93
N ARG A 308 -4.22 -12.82 8.05
CA ARG A 308 -3.28 -12.07 7.21
C ARG A 308 -2.50 -11.05 8.02
N MET A 309 -1.26 -10.82 7.62
CA MET A 309 -0.29 -9.93 8.28
C MET A 309 0.58 -9.27 7.22
N HIS A 310 0.55 -7.93 7.13
CA HIS A 310 1.37 -7.19 6.18
C HIS A 310 2.66 -6.70 6.85
N LEU A 311 3.80 -7.28 6.51
CA LEU A 311 5.08 -6.91 7.10
C LEU A 311 5.89 -6.06 6.14
N GLN A 312 6.42 -4.91 6.60
CA GLN A 312 7.37 -4.12 5.83
C GLN A 312 8.74 -4.16 6.49
N LEU A 313 9.74 -4.60 5.74
CA LEU A 313 11.14 -4.58 6.15
C LEU A 313 11.88 -3.47 5.42
N THR A 314 12.66 -2.69 6.17
CA THR A 314 13.67 -1.80 5.58
C THR A 314 15.04 -2.42 5.77
N ALA A 315 15.77 -2.55 4.66
CA ALA A 315 17.13 -3.05 4.61
C ALA A 315 18.08 -1.94 4.15
N THR A 316 19.20 -1.76 4.83
CA THR A 316 20.15 -0.67 4.58
C THR A 316 21.58 -1.13 4.77
N GLY A 317 22.47 -0.76 3.85
CA GLY A 317 23.90 -1.00 4.01
C GLY A 317 24.47 -0.16 5.15
N ARG A 318 25.46 -0.70 5.86
CA ARG A 318 26.17 0.05 6.92
C ARG A 318 27.25 0.98 6.39
N THR A 319 27.72 0.72 5.18
CA THR A 319 28.72 1.48 4.43
C THR A 319 28.18 1.75 3.02
N GLU A 320 28.92 2.50 2.23
CA GLU A 320 28.60 2.74 0.81
C GLU A 320 28.88 1.51 -0.07
N ASP A 321 29.55 0.49 0.47
CA ASP A 321 29.76 -0.79 -0.21
C ASP A 321 28.42 -1.46 -0.52
N SER A 322 28.26 -1.91 -1.76
CA SER A 322 27.05 -2.63 -2.16
C SER A 322 26.96 -3.97 -1.45
N VAL A 323 25.86 -4.17 -0.72
CA VAL A 323 25.44 -5.47 -0.19
C VAL A 323 24.28 -5.96 -1.04
N VAL A 324 24.26 -7.25 -1.36
CA VAL A 324 23.18 -7.89 -2.11
C VAL A 324 22.34 -8.75 -1.18
N ILE A 325 21.03 -8.54 -1.18
CA ILE A 325 20.04 -9.42 -0.58
C ILE A 325 19.66 -10.45 -1.63
N ASN A 326 20.01 -11.71 -1.39
CA ASN A 326 19.88 -12.80 -2.35
C ASN A 326 18.54 -13.53 -2.26
N ALA A 327 17.95 -13.56 -1.07
CA ALA A 327 16.64 -14.16 -0.80
C ALA A 327 16.12 -13.73 0.59
N VAL A 328 14.83 -13.89 0.81
CA VAL A 328 14.22 -13.91 2.15
C VAL A 328 13.55 -15.28 2.33
N HIS A 329 14.03 -16.04 3.31
CA HIS A 329 13.50 -17.36 3.63
C HIS A 329 12.54 -17.27 4.82
N VAL A 330 11.42 -17.98 4.72
CA VAL A 330 10.44 -18.09 5.80
C VAL A 330 10.77 -19.33 6.62
N ARG A 331 10.73 -19.20 7.94
CA ARG A 331 11.06 -20.27 8.88
C ARG A 331 9.92 -20.48 9.87
N THR A 332 9.16 -21.55 9.67
CA THR A 332 8.15 -22.00 10.63
C THR A 332 8.84 -22.61 11.86
N VAL A 333 8.49 -22.12 13.04
CA VAL A 333 8.93 -22.62 14.36
C VAL A 333 7.94 -23.65 14.90
N ALA A 334 6.65 -23.34 14.77
CA ALA A 334 5.56 -24.22 15.17
C ALA A 334 4.35 -23.99 14.25
N ARG A 335 3.56 -25.03 14.06
CA ARG A 335 2.26 -25.01 13.38
C ARG A 335 1.28 -25.87 14.17
N GLY A 336 0.10 -25.34 14.46
CA GLY A 336 -1.01 -26.04 15.11
C GLY A 336 -2.33 -25.76 14.41
N ALA A 337 -3.42 -26.34 14.92
CA ALA A 337 -4.77 -25.97 14.48
C ALA A 337 -5.04 -24.48 14.76
N ALA A 338 -5.79 -23.82 13.88
CA ALA A 338 -6.21 -22.44 14.10
C ALA A 338 -6.91 -22.27 15.46
N LEU A 339 -6.64 -21.15 16.14
CA LEU A 339 -7.23 -20.86 17.44
C LEU A 339 -8.75 -20.69 17.32
N ALA A 340 -9.52 -21.13 18.31
CA ALA A 340 -10.98 -20.96 18.35
C ALA A 340 -11.42 -19.56 18.87
N TRP A 341 -10.56 -18.55 18.69
CA TRP A 341 -10.74 -17.19 19.18
C TRP A 341 -11.54 -16.33 18.21
N ASN A 342 -12.25 -15.34 18.75
CA ASN A 342 -13.02 -14.35 17.98
C ASN A 342 -12.08 -13.38 17.25
N ALA A 343 -12.46 -12.93 16.06
CA ALA A 343 -11.71 -11.94 15.29
C ALA A 343 -12.31 -10.53 15.46
N TYR A 344 -11.46 -9.54 15.65
CA TYR A 344 -11.83 -8.16 15.92
C TYR A 344 -11.23 -7.24 14.86
N SER A 345 -12.10 -6.60 14.08
CA SER A 345 -11.77 -5.70 13.00
C SER A 345 -11.16 -4.40 13.52
N MET A 346 -10.03 -4.00 12.96
CA MET A 346 -9.40 -2.71 13.26
C MET A 346 -10.05 -1.55 12.48
N GLY A 347 -11.14 -1.81 11.77
CA GLY A 347 -11.96 -0.84 11.07
C GLY A 347 -12.04 -1.12 9.57
N GLU A 348 -13.09 -0.57 8.97
CA GLU A 348 -13.29 -0.57 7.52
C GLU A 348 -12.86 0.78 6.93
N GLY A 349 -12.45 0.77 5.66
CA GLY A 349 -12.06 1.98 4.92
C GLY A 349 -10.63 1.94 4.39
N CYS A 350 -10.50 1.46 3.15
CA CYS A 350 -9.28 1.60 2.37
C CYS A 350 -9.37 2.79 1.44
N GLY A 351 -8.36 3.66 1.49
CA GLY A 351 -8.14 4.62 0.41
C GLY A 351 -7.76 3.87 -0.87
N SER A 352 -8.47 4.12 -1.97
CA SER A 352 -8.06 3.68 -3.29
C SER A 352 -6.87 4.52 -3.76
N GLY A 353 -5.74 3.88 -4.09
CA GLY A 353 -4.58 4.61 -4.63
C GLY A 353 -3.43 3.70 -4.99
N VAL A 354 -2.72 3.18 -3.98
CA VAL A 354 -1.45 2.47 -4.18
C VAL A 354 -1.37 1.20 -3.33
N THR A 355 -1.22 0.07 -4.00
CA THR A 355 -0.71 -1.18 -3.44
C THR A 355 0.73 -1.34 -3.96
N PRO A 356 1.78 -1.32 -3.12
CA PRO A 356 3.13 -1.54 -3.59
C PRO A 356 3.30 -3.01 -4.05
N GLN A 357 4.39 -3.33 -4.75
CA GLN A 357 4.76 -4.74 -4.93
C GLN A 357 4.97 -5.40 -3.54
N THR A 358 4.58 -6.65 -3.44
CA THR A 358 4.68 -7.47 -2.22
C THR A 358 5.34 -8.80 -2.50
N PHE A 359 5.73 -9.49 -1.43
CA PHE A 359 6.06 -10.90 -1.45
C PHE A 359 4.96 -11.69 -0.73
N ASP A 360 4.19 -12.47 -1.48
CA ASP A 360 3.20 -13.42 -0.96
C ASP A 360 3.90 -14.53 -0.19
N ILE A 361 3.41 -14.83 1.01
CA ILE A 361 3.85 -15.95 1.86
C ILE A 361 2.62 -16.68 2.39
N ASP A 362 2.30 -17.80 1.76
CA ASP A 362 1.41 -18.84 2.27
C ASP A 362 2.11 -19.62 3.40
N LEU A 363 1.63 -19.46 4.64
CA LEU A 363 2.14 -20.16 5.82
C LEU A 363 1.54 -21.57 6.01
N ASP A 364 0.57 -21.99 5.20
CA ASP A 364 -0.03 -23.33 5.21
C ASP A 364 0.75 -24.30 4.32
N ALA A 365 1.43 -23.80 3.27
CA ALA A 365 2.40 -24.54 2.47
C ALA A 365 3.42 -25.32 3.34
N ALA A 366 3.77 -26.54 2.94
CA ALA A 366 4.71 -27.39 3.70
C ALA A 366 6.13 -26.79 3.80
N GLY A 367 6.50 -25.93 2.84
CA GLY A 367 7.69 -25.08 2.90
C GLY A 367 7.34 -23.68 2.39
N PRO A 368 6.95 -22.75 3.28
CA PRO A 368 6.58 -21.39 2.90
C PRO A 368 7.73 -20.66 2.18
N VAL A 369 7.42 -19.97 1.09
CA VAL A 369 8.37 -19.22 0.26
C VAL A 369 7.79 -17.85 -0.06
N ALA A 370 8.66 -16.84 -0.08
CA ALA A 370 8.31 -15.49 -0.54
C ALA A 370 8.21 -15.46 -2.07
N LYS A 371 7.03 -15.17 -2.62
CA LYS A 371 6.78 -15.07 -4.07
C LYS A 371 6.50 -13.62 -4.45
N PRO A 372 7.20 -13.01 -5.42
CA PRO A 372 6.96 -11.62 -5.81
C PRO A 372 5.59 -11.47 -6.48
N VAL A 373 4.80 -10.50 -6.04
CA VAL A 373 3.48 -10.15 -6.56
C VAL A 373 3.48 -8.69 -6.99
N ALA A 374 2.87 -8.41 -8.14
CA ALA A 374 2.80 -7.07 -8.71
C ALA A 374 1.87 -6.17 -7.87
N GLY A 375 2.28 -4.92 -7.71
CA GLY A 375 1.45 -3.89 -7.11
C GLY A 375 0.61 -3.13 -8.14
N THR A 376 -0.10 -2.11 -7.68
CA THR A 376 -0.97 -1.24 -8.48
C THR A 376 -0.89 0.19 -7.97
N ASP A 377 -0.72 1.17 -8.85
CA ASP A 377 -0.73 2.62 -8.57
C ASP A 377 -1.73 3.29 -9.53
N GLY A 378 -2.96 3.50 -9.06
CA GLY A 378 -4.10 3.83 -9.91
C GLY A 378 -4.35 2.76 -10.98
N ASP A 379 -4.19 3.13 -12.26
CA ASP A 379 -4.29 2.22 -13.40
C ASP A 379 -2.94 1.55 -13.77
N LEU A 380 -1.84 1.91 -13.11
CA LEU A 380 -0.50 1.41 -13.43
C LEU A 380 -0.18 0.14 -12.63
N THR A 381 0.26 -0.93 -13.30
CA THR A 381 0.86 -2.08 -12.61
C THR A 381 2.27 -1.74 -12.13
N VAL A 382 2.53 -1.88 -10.84
CA VAL A 382 3.89 -1.85 -10.28
C VAL A 382 4.51 -3.23 -10.49
N PRO A 383 5.56 -3.38 -11.34
CA PRO A 383 6.05 -4.71 -11.71
C PRO A 383 6.54 -5.53 -10.50
N ALA A 384 6.18 -6.81 -10.48
CA ALA A 384 6.75 -7.77 -9.54
C ALA A 384 8.24 -7.96 -9.84
N LYS A 385 9.11 -7.57 -8.92
CA LYS A 385 10.55 -7.87 -8.97
C LYS A 385 10.87 -8.97 -7.98
N ASP A 386 11.60 -9.99 -8.43
CA ASP A 386 12.17 -11.00 -7.54
C ASP A 386 13.56 -10.59 -7.02
N PHE A 387 14.07 -11.32 -6.04
CA PHE A 387 15.46 -11.24 -5.62
C PHE A 387 16.42 -11.53 -6.79
N PRO A 388 17.60 -10.87 -6.85
CA PRO A 388 18.24 -10.11 -5.78
C PRO A 388 17.94 -8.59 -5.75
N TYR A 389 18.14 -8.01 -4.56
CA TYR A 389 18.13 -6.57 -4.32
C TYR A 389 19.50 -6.08 -3.87
N LYS A 390 19.90 -4.88 -4.29
CA LYS A 390 21.13 -4.23 -3.87
C LYS A 390 20.79 -3.16 -2.83
N VAL A 391 21.55 -3.09 -1.74
CA VAL A 391 21.46 -2.03 -0.73
C VAL A 391 22.83 -1.42 -0.45
N ALA A 392 22.83 -0.15 -0.07
CA ALA A 392 23.96 0.59 0.48
C ALA A 392 23.48 1.53 1.59
N SER A 393 24.36 2.31 2.20
CA SER A 393 23.99 3.35 3.17
C SER A 393 23.11 4.46 2.57
N ASN A 394 23.30 4.76 1.28
CA ASN A 394 22.56 5.76 0.50
C ASN A 394 21.48 5.16 -0.44
N ASP A 395 21.35 3.83 -0.48
CA ASP A 395 20.41 3.07 -1.31
C ASP A 395 19.70 2.03 -0.41
N PRO A 396 18.80 2.47 0.49
CA PRO A 396 17.99 1.56 1.29
C PRO A 396 16.89 0.92 0.44
N GLN A 397 16.58 -0.35 0.71
CA GLN A 397 15.51 -1.07 0.03
C GLN A 397 14.38 -1.41 1.01
N VAL A 398 13.14 -1.21 0.56
CA VAL A 398 11.92 -1.55 1.31
C VAL A 398 11.30 -2.77 0.67
N LEU A 399 11.08 -3.81 1.46
CA LEU A 399 10.48 -5.08 1.05
C LEU A 399 9.15 -5.25 1.81
N ASN A 400 8.04 -5.32 1.07
CA ASN A 400 6.72 -5.58 1.65
C ASN A 400 6.41 -7.07 1.51
N PHE A 401 5.83 -7.67 2.54
CA PHE A 401 5.39 -9.06 2.57
C PHE A 401 3.91 -9.09 2.93
N ASP A 402 3.16 -9.93 2.22
CA ASP A 402 1.78 -10.27 2.56
C ASP A 402 1.79 -11.73 3.02
N VAL A 403 1.56 -11.94 4.32
CA VAL A 403 1.76 -13.24 4.97
C VAL A 403 0.44 -13.74 5.52
N HIS A 404 0.03 -14.94 5.14
CA HIS A 404 -1.31 -15.45 5.43
C HIS A 404 -1.37 -16.93 5.80
N THR A 405 -2.47 -17.31 6.45
CA THR A 405 -2.86 -18.70 6.77
C THR A 405 -4.38 -18.79 6.83
N GLU A 406 -4.92 -19.84 6.24
CA GLU A 406 -6.35 -20.17 6.17
C GLU A 406 -6.70 -21.29 7.16
N GLY A 407 -5.75 -22.19 7.48
CA GLY A 407 -6.00 -23.39 8.30
C GLY A 407 -5.34 -23.46 9.68
N HIS A 408 -4.32 -22.65 9.99
CA HIS A 408 -3.41 -22.94 11.10
C HIS A 408 -3.13 -21.77 12.04
N ASP A 409 -2.65 -22.09 13.24
CA ASP A 409 -1.89 -21.17 14.11
C ASP A 409 -0.39 -21.41 13.89
N VAL A 410 0.32 -20.40 13.43
CA VAL A 410 1.71 -20.52 12.94
C VAL A 410 2.60 -19.53 13.68
N SER A 411 3.66 -20.05 14.31
CA SER A 411 4.77 -19.25 14.83
C SER A 411 5.95 -19.31 13.87
N TRP A 412 6.48 -18.16 13.43
CA TRP A 412 7.44 -18.08 12.33
C TRP A 412 8.40 -16.88 12.41
N TYR A 413 9.44 -16.88 11.59
CA TYR A 413 10.38 -15.76 11.45
C TYR A 413 10.97 -15.72 10.03
N LEU A 414 11.67 -14.63 9.69
CA LEU A 414 12.34 -14.48 8.39
C LEU A 414 13.86 -14.58 8.54
N GLU A 415 14.52 -15.15 7.55
CA GLU A 415 15.98 -15.13 7.37
C GLU A 415 16.32 -14.40 6.06
N VAL A 416 16.91 -13.22 6.17
CA VAL A 416 17.36 -12.41 5.04
C VAL A 416 18.77 -12.84 4.66
N ALA A 417 18.92 -13.54 3.54
CA ALA A 417 20.20 -14.02 3.03
C ALA A 417 20.93 -12.89 2.28
N TRP A 418 22.18 -12.63 2.61
CA TRP A 418 22.97 -11.51 2.06
C TRP A 418 24.38 -11.91 1.63
N SER A 419 24.98 -11.13 0.72
CA SER A 419 26.39 -11.20 0.32
C SER A 419 26.99 -9.80 0.11
N SER A 420 28.30 -9.67 0.37
CA SER A 420 29.06 -8.42 0.25
C SER A 420 30.54 -8.77 0.04
N GLY A 421 31.02 -8.66 -1.19
CA GLY A 421 32.29 -9.27 -1.62
C GLY A 421 32.28 -10.78 -1.34
N ASP A 422 33.37 -11.30 -0.79
CA ASP A 422 33.53 -12.71 -0.42
C ASP A 422 32.77 -13.11 0.87
N ARG A 423 32.08 -12.17 1.53
CA ARG A 423 31.30 -12.43 2.75
C ARG A 423 29.85 -12.72 2.40
N SER A 424 29.24 -13.68 3.08
CA SER A 424 27.81 -13.95 3.03
C SER A 424 27.29 -14.42 4.39
N GLY A 425 25.97 -14.40 4.56
CA GLY A 425 25.30 -14.88 5.77
C GLY A 425 23.79 -14.68 5.72
N SER A 426 23.14 -14.85 6.87
CA SER A 426 21.73 -14.52 7.05
C SER A 426 21.53 -13.58 8.24
N ILE A 427 20.46 -12.78 8.20
CA ILE A 427 19.95 -12.01 9.34
C ILE A 427 18.57 -12.55 9.68
N ARG A 428 18.38 -12.94 10.94
CA ARG A 428 17.07 -13.26 11.49
C ARG A 428 16.28 -11.96 11.73
N VAL A 429 15.04 -11.92 11.25
CA VAL A 429 14.06 -10.87 11.53
C VAL A 429 12.84 -11.50 12.17
N ASP A 430 12.49 -11.02 13.35
CA ASP A 430 11.42 -11.51 14.20
C ASP A 430 10.81 -10.37 15.04
N ASP A 431 9.82 -10.67 15.88
CA ASP A 431 9.16 -9.68 16.74
C ASP A 431 9.93 -9.47 18.05
N GLY A 432 11.00 -8.69 17.98
CA GLY A 432 11.77 -8.26 19.15
C GLY A 432 12.41 -9.41 19.93
N GLY A 433 12.86 -10.47 19.23
CA GLY A 433 13.42 -11.69 19.81
C GLY A 433 12.41 -12.83 20.01
N LYS A 434 11.13 -12.63 19.64
CA LYS A 434 10.11 -13.69 19.58
C LYS A 434 9.72 -13.96 18.12
N PRO A 435 9.39 -15.21 17.74
CA PRO A 435 8.75 -15.46 16.44
C PRO A 435 7.48 -14.61 16.28
N PHE A 436 7.20 -14.15 15.06
CA PHE A 436 5.87 -13.68 14.69
C PHE A 436 4.85 -14.81 14.90
N ARG A 437 3.60 -14.45 15.17
CA ARG A 437 2.51 -15.42 15.27
C ARG A 437 1.32 -14.92 14.47
N THR A 438 0.79 -15.80 13.63
CA THR A 438 -0.37 -15.53 12.77
C THR A 438 -1.26 -16.75 12.85
N SER A 439 -2.54 -16.59 13.15
CA SER A 439 -3.51 -17.69 13.20
C SER A 439 -4.66 -17.39 12.26
N ALA A 440 -5.12 -18.40 11.52
CA ALA A 440 -6.20 -18.26 10.57
C ALA A 440 -7.45 -17.58 11.16
N ALA A 441 -8.16 -16.82 10.33
CA ALA A 441 -9.35 -16.06 10.71
C ALA A 441 -10.67 -16.65 10.19
N GLU A 442 -10.63 -17.71 9.37
CA GLU A 442 -11.85 -18.25 8.75
C GLU A 442 -12.76 -18.95 9.79
N GLY A 443 -14.06 -19.01 9.48
CA GLY A 443 -15.06 -19.84 10.18
C GLY A 443 -15.45 -19.41 11.60
N ARG A 444 -14.98 -18.26 12.09
CA ARG A 444 -15.21 -17.75 13.46
C ARG A 444 -16.12 -16.52 13.48
N PRO A 445 -16.70 -16.18 14.65
CA PRO A 445 -17.33 -14.87 14.84
C PRO A 445 -16.34 -13.72 14.59
N MET A 446 -16.76 -12.78 13.76
CA MET A 446 -16.03 -11.55 13.47
C MET A 446 -16.82 -10.37 14.06
N TYR A 447 -16.09 -9.40 14.63
CA TYR A 447 -16.68 -8.23 15.28
C TYR A 447 -16.11 -6.94 14.70
N ASP A 448 -17.00 -6.01 14.35
CA ASP A 448 -16.71 -4.64 13.96
C ASP A 448 -17.05 -3.69 15.11
N TYR A 449 -16.21 -2.69 15.38
CA TYR A 449 -16.46 -1.71 16.45
C TYR A 449 -17.39 -0.60 15.96
N TRP A 450 -18.47 -0.32 16.69
CA TRP A 450 -19.39 0.80 16.43
C TRP A 450 -19.06 1.99 17.35
N PRO A 451 -18.40 3.06 16.85
CA PRO A 451 -17.96 4.17 17.69
C PRO A 451 -19.09 4.91 18.40
N ASP A 452 -20.23 5.09 17.72
CA ASP A 452 -21.39 5.83 18.23
C ASP A 452 -22.06 5.17 19.45
N LYS A 453 -21.89 3.85 19.60
CA LYS A 453 -22.41 3.07 20.73
C LYS A 453 -21.35 2.68 21.75
N GLY A 454 -20.07 2.67 21.35
CA GLY A 454 -18.98 2.19 22.19
C GLY A 454 -18.88 0.66 22.29
N GLU A 455 -19.46 -0.10 21.35
CA GLU A 455 -19.59 -1.56 21.44
C GLU A 455 -18.98 -2.29 20.23
N TRP A 456 -18.56 -3.54 20.46
CA TRP A 456 -18.16 -4.48 19.41
C TRP A 456 -19.38 -5.28 18.93
N VAL A 457 -19.79 -5.09 17.68
CA VAL A 457 -20.98 -5.72 17.07
C VAL A 457 -20.55 -6.85 16.14
N ALA A 458 -21.30 -7.96 16.13
CA ALA A 458 -21.02 -9.06 15.20
C ALA A 458 -21.29 -8.62 13.75
N ARG A 459 -20.41 -9.06 12.83
CA ARG A 459 -20.52 -8.81 11.38
C ARG A 459 -21.57 -9.70 10.70
#